data_AF-A0A2K3KIF2-F1
#
_entry.id   AF-A0A2K3KIF2-F1
#
_cell.length_a   1.000
_cell.length_b   1.000
_cell.length_c   1.000
_cell.angle_alpha   90.00
_cell.angle_beta   90.00
_cell.angle_gamma   90.00
#
_symmetry.space_group_name_H-M   'P 1'
#
loop_
_entity.id
_entity.type
_entity.pdbx_description
1 polymer ?
#
loop_
_entity_poly.entity_id
_entity_poly.type
_entity_poly.pdbx_seq_one_letter_code
_entity_poly.pdbx_strand_id
1 'polypeptide(L)' 'VVREHDPLGRDVELFRRHLYTSGNVGPTSKGSEGAELVDGLVIREGDFKLVKTRFSAFFSTHLHSVLQRAGINSLVVTGE' A
#
# COMPACT_ATOMS: atom_id res chain seq x y z
N VAL A 1 6.55 0.05 0.08
CA VAL A 1 5.18 0.61 0.10
C VAL A 1 4.21 -0.54 -0.14
N VAL A 2 3.13 -0.66 0.62
CA VAL A 2 2.16 -1.75 0.50
C VAL A 2 0.73 -1.22 0.36
N ARG A 3 -0.18 -2.07 -0.12
CA ARG A 3 -1.63 -1.83 -0.06
C ARG A 3 -2.21 -2.75 1.00
N GLU A 4 -3.00 -2.17 1.90
CA GLU A 4 -3.75 -2.92 2.91
C GLU A 4 -5.16 -2.33 2.92
N HIS A 5 -6.06 -2.95 2.16
CA HIS A 5 -7.41 -2.46 1.98
C HIS A 5 -8.35 -2.93 3.10
N ASP A 6 -9.37 -2.13 3.39
CA ASP A 6 -10.52 -2.56 4.21
C ASP A 6 -11.06 -3.88 3.63
N PRO A 7 -11.30 -4.92 4.46
CA PRO A 7 -11.81 -6.20 3.97
C PRO A 7 -13.13 -6.11 3.18
N LEU A 8 -13.91 -5.05 3.38
CA LEU A 8 -15.16 -4.77 2.68
C LEU A 8 -14.96 -3.83 1.46
N GLY A 9 -13.71 -3.54 1.08
CA GLY A 9 -13.37 -2.77 -0.12
C GLY A 9 -13.86 -1.31 -0.09
N ARG A 10 -14.08 -0.72 1.08
CA ARG A 10 -14.60 0.66 1.21
C ARG A 10 -13.64 1.70 0.67
N ASP A 11 -12.35 1.39 0.73
CA ASP A 11 -11.24 2.25 0.37
C ASP A 11 -10.57 1.85 -0.95
N VAL A 12 -11.19 0.98 -1.76
CA VAL A 12 -10.64 0.60 -3.07
C VAL A 12 -11.20 1.48 -4.17
N GLU A 13 -10.55 1.48 -5.34
CA GLU A 13 -11.11 2.10 -6.54
C GLU A 13 -12.48 1.48 -6.90
N LEU A 14 -13.41 2.29 -7.43
CA LEU A 14 -14.78 1.86 -7.73
C LEU A 14 -14.81 0.56 -8.56
N PHE A 15 -13.94 0.47 -9.57
CA PHE A 15 -13.86 -0.68 -10.46
C PHE A 15 -13.26 -1.94 -9.81
N ARG A 16 -12.66 -1.83 -8.62
CA ARG A 16 -12.12 -2.97 -7.85
C ARG A 16 -13.05 -3.46 -6.75
N ARG A 17 -14.12 -2.72 -6.43
CA ARG A 17 -15.05 -3.08 -5.34
C ARG A 17 -15.66 -4.47 -5.49
N HIS A 18 -15.89 -4.91 -6.72
CA HIS A 18 -16.44 -6.24 -7.01
C HIS A 18 -15.53 -7.40 -6.55
N LEU A 19 -14.26 -7.12 -6.22
CA LEU A 19 -13.31 -8.13 -5.70
C LEU A 19 -13.42 -8.33 -4.18
N TYR A 20 -14.17 -7.47 -3.46
CA TYR A 20 -14.29 -7.47 -1.99
C TYR A 20 -15.71 -7.80 -1.53
N THR A 21 -16.39 -8.69 -2.27
CA THR A 21 -17.75 -9.14 -1.96
C THR A 21 -17.76 -10.16 -0.82
N SER A 22 -18.89 -10.28 -0.12
CA SER A 22 -19.10 -11.28 0.94
C SER A 22 -18.66 -12.67 0.50
N GLY A 23 -17.78 -13.29 1.28
CA GLY A 23 -17.23 -14.63 1.01
C GLY A 23 -15.88 -14.64 0.29
N ASN A 24 -15.40 -13.51 -0.22
CA ASN A 24 -14.07 -13.38 -0.82
C ASN A 24 -13.15 -12.53 0.07
N VAL A 25 -11.93 -13.01 0.29
CA VAL A 25 -10.84 -12.16 0.78
C VAL A 25 -10.32 -11.39 -0.42
N GLY A 26 -10.62 -10.09 -0.48
CA GLY A 26 -10.22 -9.27 -1.60
C GLY A 26 -8.69 -9.17 -1.74
N PRO A 27 -8.17 -8.79 -2.92
CA PRO A 27 -6.74 -8.65 -3.14
C PRO A 27 -6.14 -7.68 -2.11
N THR A 28 -4.97 -7.96 -1.55
CA THR A 28 -4.33 -7.03 -0.60
C THR A 28 -5.23 -6.59 0.57
N SER A 29 -6.24 -7.39 0.95
CA SER A 29 -7.04 -7.14 2.15
C SER A 29 -6.14 -7.14 3.38
N LYS A 30 -6.36 -6.20 4.30
CA LYS A 30 -5.53 -6.07 5.49
C LYS A 30 -5.46 -7.39 6.27
N GLY A 31 -4.25 -7.89 6.49
CA GLY A 31 -3.99 -9.15 7.19
C GLY A 31 -4.17 -10.42 6.35
N SER A 32 -4.45 -10.29 5.05
CA SER A 32 -4.41 -11.41 4.11
C SER A 32 -3.00 -11.63 3.57
N GLU A 33 -2.72 -12.85 3.10
CA GLU A 33 -1.50 -13.20 2.37
C GLU A 33 -1.24 -12.24 1.20
N GLY A 34 -2.30 -11.85 0.48
CA GLY A 34 -2.18 -10.91 -0.63
C GLY A 34 -1.72 -9.50 -0.23
N ALA A 35 -1.70 -9.14 1.06
CA ALA A 35 -1.19 -7.86 1.56
C ALA A 35 0.27 -7.96 2.05
N GLU A 36 0.85 -9.15 2.06
CA GLU A 36 2.23 -9.39 2.46
C GLU A 36 3.21 -9.00 1.36
N LEU A 37 4.48 -8.83 1.72
CA LEU A 37 5.54 -8.62 0.75
C LEU A 37 5.90 -9.95 0.08
N VAL A 38 6.15 -9.92 -1.22
CA VAL A 38 6.65 -11.09 -1.95
C VAL A 38 8.01 -11.53 -1.42
N ASP A 39 8.32 -12.81 -1.58
CA ASP A 39 9.58 -13.40 -1.17
C ASP A 39 10.78 -12.62 -1.72
N GLY A 40 11.77 -12.40 -0.84
CA GLY A 40 12.97 -11.62 -1.14
C GLY A 40 12.85 -10.12 -0.87
N LEU A 41 11.64 -9.56 -0.73
CA LEU A 41 11.43 -8.19 -0.27
C LEU A 41 11.25 -8.17 1.25
N VAL A 42 12.35 -7.95 1.97
CA VAL A 42 12.37 -7.90 3.44
C VAL A 42 12.55 -6.46 3.91
N ILE A 43 11.66 -5.99 4.79
CA ILE A 43 11.80 -4.71 5.50
C ILE A 43 12.92 -4.86 6.53
N ARG A 44 13.98 -4.06 6.39
CA ARG A 44 15.13 -4.03 7.28
C ARG A 44 14.99 -2.91 8.32
N GLU A 45 15.89 -2.91 9.29
CA GLU A 45 16.01 -1.79 10.23
C GLU A 45 16.28 -0.49 9.47
N GLY A 46 15.52 0.57 9.80
CA GLY A 46 15.59 1.86 9.11
C GLY A 46 14.68 2.00 7.90
N ASP A 47 14.08 0.91 7.40
CA ASP A 47 13.14 0.99 6.28
C ASP A 47 11.80 1.62 6.71
N PHE A 48 11.22 2.39 5.80
CA PHE A 48 9.94 3.05 6.01
C PHE A 48 8.79 2.31 5.33
N LYS A 49 8.00 1.55 6.11
CA LYS A 49 6.77 0.92 5.61
C LYS A 49 5.64 1.94 5.48
N LEU A 50 5.30 2.30 4.25
CA LEU A 50 4.13 3.11 3.93
C LEU A 50 2.96 2.24 3.46
N VAL A 51 1.78 2.40 4.05
CA VAL A 51 0.51 1.83 3.57
C VAL A 51 -0.23 2.87 2.73
N LYS A 52 -0.73 2.48 1.55
CA LYS A 52 -1.57 3.33 0.69
C LYS A 52 -2.81 2.59 0.21
N THR A 53 -3.87 3.35 -0.03
CA THR A 53 -5.18 2.82 -0.49
C THR A 53 -5.60 3.38 -1.85
N ARG A 54 -4.72 4.12 -2.53
CA ARG A 54 -4.92 4.65 -3.88
C ARG A 54 -3.70 4.39 -4.76
N PHE A 55 -3.78 4.76 -6.04
CA PHE A 55 -2.63 4.68 -6.95
C PHE A 55 -1.45 5.52 -6.46
N SER A 56 -1.67 6.81 -6.22
CA SER A 56 -0.64 7.71 -5.72
C SER A 56 -0.27 7.38 -4.28
N ALA A 57 1.01 7.09 -4.03
CA ALA A 57 1.55 6.95 -2.68
C ALA A 57 1.59 8.29 -1.93
N PHE A 58 1.43 9.44 -2.61
CA PHE A 58 1.32 10.75 -1.98
C PHE A 58 -0.10 11.11 -1.54
N PHE A 59 -1.11 10.42 -2.08
CA PHE A 59 -2.50 10.72 -1.78
C PHE A 59 -2.90 10.11 -0.44
N SER A 60 -3.34 10.97 0.50
CA SER A 60 -3.82 10.54 1.82
C SER A 60 -2.81 9.69 2.61
N THR A 61 -1.51 9.96 2.43
CA THR A 61 -0.43 9.38 3.23
C THR A 61 0.53 10.47 3.70
N HIS A 62 1.49 10.09 4.55
CA HIS A 62 2.53 10.99 5.05
C HIS A 62 3.84 10.92 4.24
N LEU A 63 3.85 10.32 3.04
CA LEU A 63 5.06 10.17 2.23
C LEU A 63 5.75 11.51 1.96
N HIS A 64 5.00 12.55 1.56
CA HIS A 64 5.58 13.87 1.30
C HIS A 64 6.32 14.43 2.51
N SER A 65 5.69 14.39 3.69
CA SER A 65 6.27 14.90 4.94
C SER A 65 7.46 14.07 5.42
N VAL A 66 7.51 12.77 5.12
CA VAL A 66 8.67 11.92 5.42
C VAL A 66 9.86 12.30 4.55
N LEU A 67 9.64 12.44 3.24
CA LEU A 67 10.70 12.80 2.29
C LEU A 67 11.28 14.18 2.58
N GLN A 68 10.42 15.17 2.84
CA GLN A 68 10.83 16.53 3.21
C GLN A 68 11.68 16.55 4.48
N ARG A 69 11.24 15.84 5.53
CA ARG A 69 12.01 15.77 6.80
C ARG A 69 13.34 15.05 6.64
N ALA A 70 13.43 14.10 5.71
CA ALA A 70 14.68 13.41 5.38
C ALA A 70 15.57 14.18 4.39
N GLY A 71 15.14 15.35 3.88
CA GLY A 71 15.88 16.11 2.87
C GLY A 71 15.95 15.44 1.50
N ILE A 72 15.05 14.49 1.21
CA ILE A 72 15.05 13.73 -0.04
C ILE A 72 14.35 14.55 -1.14
N ASN A 73 15.08 14.84 -2.21
CA ASN A 73 14.61 15.61 -3.37
C ASN A 73 14.50 14.79 -4.66
N SER A 74 14.99 13.55 -4.64
CA SER A 74 15.04 12.64 -5.79
C SER A 74 14.53 11.27 -5.38
N LEU A 75 13.66 10.67 -6.19
CA LEU A 75 13.05 9.38 -5.92
C LEU A 75 13.28 8.43 -7.10
N VAL A 76 13.68 7.20 -6.80
CA VAL A 76 13.59 6.08 -7.73
C VAL A 76 12.27 5.38 -7.46
N VAL A 77 11.41 5.29 -8.47
CA VAL A 77 10.10 4.64 -8.36
C VAL A 77 10.17 3.30 -9.08
N THR A 78 9.84 2.23 -8.37
CA THR A 78 9.82 0.85 -8.86
C THR A 78 8.55 0.14 -8.39
N GLY A 79 8.19 -0.94 -9.09
CA GLY A 79 6.95 -1.69 -8.88
C GLY A 79 6.19 -1.89 -10.19
N GLU A 80 5.33 -2.90 -10.22
CA GLU A 80 4.45 -3.23 -11.34
C GLU A 80 2.97 -2.93 -11.02
#